data_AF-A0A3D2CGF3-F1
#
_entry.id   AF-A0A3D2CGF3-F1
#
_cell.length_a   1.000
_cell.length_b   1.000
_cell.length_c   1.000
_cell.angle_alpha   90.00
_cell.angle_beta   90.00
_cell.angle_gamma   90.00
#
_symmetry.space_group_name_H-M   'P 1'
#
loop_
_entity.id
_entity.type
_entity.pdbx_description
1 polymer ?
#
loop_
_entity_poly.entity_id
_entity_poly.type
_entity_poly.pdbx_seq_one_letter_code
_entity_poly.pdbx_strand_id
1 'polypeptide(L)'
;MPRLAPSIPSSILRSTSLQTHTVLLVALSLGVGCVENWKGTDLDGDGFGVFEGDCWDSLEGPPGSNLTGADIRPDATENWYDGIDQNCDGIDDYDPDGDGWVKQEEHINQPTLGLPDSGINHVGAGDCYNTP
;
A
#
# COMPACT_ATOMS: atom_id res chain seq x y z
N MET A 1 -47.21 55.57 -23.54
CA MET A 1 -48.13 54.56 -24.13
C MET A 1 -48.34 53.46 -23.10
N PRO A 2 -49.55 53.29 -22.56
CA PRO A 2 -49.85 52.28 -21.56
C PRO A 2 -50.13 50.94 -22.26
N ARG A 3 -49.56 49.83 -21.78
CA ARG A 3 -49.96 48.49 -22.22
C ARG A 3 -50.98 47.93 -21.23
N LEU A 4 -52.21 47.79 -21.71
CA LEU A 4 -53.35 47.19 -21.06
C LEU A 4 -53.17 45.68 -20.86
N ALA A 5 -53.48 45.22 -19.63
CA ALA A 5 -54.32 44.06 -19.26
C ALA A 5 -53.81 42.63 -19.63
N PRO A 6 -54.19 41.54 -18.90
CA PRO A 6 -55.52 41.30 -18.35
C PRO A 6 -55.63 40.72 -16.93
N SER A 7 -56.83 40.92 -16.39
CA SER A 7 -57.44 40.28 -15.23
C SER A 7 -57.59 38.77 -15.39
N ILE A 8 -57.18 38.00 -14.38
CA ILE A 8 -57.45 36.57 -14.26
C ILE A 8 -58.49 36.36 -13.15
N PRO A 9 -59.56 35.56 -13.38
CA PRO A 9 -60.70 35.45 -12.49
C PRO A 9 -60.42 34.59 -11.25
N SER A 10 -61.08 34.98 -10.16
CA SER A 10 -61.27 34.16 -8.96
C SER A 10 -62.04 32.88 -9.32
N SER A 11 -61.47 31.72 -9.04
CA SER A 11 -62.21 30.46 -9.03
C SER A 11 -61.63 29.49 -8.01
N ILE A 12 -62.37 29.42 -6.89
CA ILE A 12 -62.76 28.19 -6.20
C ILE A 12 -61.64 27.40 -5.49
N LEU A 13 -61.61 27.62 -4.18
CA LEU A 13 -61.08 26.72 -3.16
C LEU A 13 -61.52 25.26 -3.41
N ARG A 14 -60.56 24.34 -3.57
CA ARG A 14 -60.76 22.93 -3.24
C ARG A 14 -59.74 22.53 -2.18
N SER A 15 -60.25 22.46 -0.96
CA SER A 15 -59.65 21.72 0.14
C SER A 15 -59.58 20.24 -0.25
N THR A 16 -58.37 19.71 -0.43
CA THR A 16 -58.13 18.27 -0.37
C THR A 16 -56.84 18.03 0.40
N SER A 17 -57.03 17.65 1.66
CA SER A 17 -56.25 16.65 2.40
C SER A 17 -54.73 16.74 2.32
N LEU A 18 -54.14 17.29 3.39
CA LEU A 18 -52.73 17.22 3.73
C LEU A 18 -52.33 15.74 3.96
N GLN A 19 -51.87 15.04 2.93
CA GLN A 19 -51.37 13.68 3.08
C GLN A 19 -49.88 13.74 3.45
N THR A 20 -49.60 13.83 4.75
CA THR A 20 -48.26 13.69 5.32
C THR A 20 -47.70 12.31 4.97
N HIS A 21 -46.94 12.23 3.89
CA HIS A 21 -46.09 11.08 3.64
C HIS A 21 -44.83 11.29 4.46
N THR A 22 -44.75 10.59 5.59
CA THR A 22 -43.51 10.42 6.33
C THR A 22 -42.52 9.74 5.38
N VAL A 23 -41.68 10.53 4.71
CA VAL A 23 -40.55 10.01 3.95
C VAL A 23 -39.58 9.46 4.99
N LEU A 24 -39.67 8.16 5.24
CA LEU A 24 -38.70 7.44 6.06
C LEU A 24 -37.38 7.47 5.28
N LEU A 25 -36.52 8.44 5.60
CA LEU A 25 -35.12 8.46 5.20
C LEU A 25 -34.45 7.24 5.84
N VAL A 26 -34.54 6.08 5.19
CA VAL A 26 -33.57 5.02 5.40
C VAL A 26 -32.30 5.55 4.77
N ALA A 27 -31.49 6.23 5.58
CA ALA A 27 -30.10 6.47 5.27
C ALA A 27 -29.45 5.08 5.17
N LEU A 28 -29.50 4.49 3.98
CA LEU A 28 -28.69 3.33 3.65
C LEU A 28 -27.26 3.86 3.60
N SER A 29 -26.64 3.89 4.78
CA SER A 29 -25.20 4.04 4.92
C SER A 29 -24.58 2.80 4.29
N LEU A 30 -24.50 2.78 2.97
CA LEU A 30 -23.50 2.01 2.27
C LEU A 30 -22.18 2.62 2.71
N GLY A 31 -21.67 2.11 3.84
CA GLY A 31 -20.27 2.21 4.16
C GLY A 31 -19.54 1.54 3.01
N VAL A 32 -19.21 2.30 1.98
CA VAL A 32 -18.17 1.94 1.04
C VAL A 32 -16.91 2.03 1.89
N GLY A 33 -16.60 0.95 2.61
CA GLY A 33 -15.28 0.80 3.17
C GLY A 33 -14.32 0.91 2.00
N CYS A 34 -13.31 1.78 2.12
CA CYS A 34 -12.19 1.78 1.19
C CYS A 34 -11.52 0.41 1.32
N VAL A 35 -11.93 -0.55 0.49
CA VAL A 35 -11.06 -1.69 0.19
C VAL A 35 -10.08 -1.11 -0.82
N GLU A 36 -8.91 -0.73 -0.33
CA GLU A 36 -7.76 -0.34 -1.15
C GLU A 36 -7.37 -1.57 -1.98
N ASN A 37 -8.09 -1.83 -3.08
CA ASN A 37 -8.00 -3.05 -3.90
C ASN A 37 -6.56 -3.35 -4.36
N TRP A 38 -5.72 -2.33 -4.43
CA TRP A 38 -4.33 -2.43 -4.84
C TRP A 38 -3.40 -3.09 -3.82
N LYS A 39 -3.71 -3.09 -2.52
CA LYS A 39 -2.81 -3.68 -1.50
C LYS A 39 -2.80 -5.21 -1.45
N GLY A 40 -3.66 -5.87 -2.22
CA GLY A 40 -3.75 -7.33 -2.27
C GLY A 40 -3.87 -7.88 -3.68
N THR A 41 -3.51 -7.07 -4.67
CA THR A 41 -3.39 -7.55 -6.05
C THR A 41 -1.95 -7.97 -6.24
N ASP A 42 -1.71 -9.14 -6.82
CA ASP A 42 -0.40 -9.59 -7.31
C ASP A 42 -0.11 -8.85 -8.62
N LEU A 43 0.73 -7.80 -8.54
CA LEU A 43 1.00 -6.90 -9.66
C LEU A 43 2.14 -7.36 -10.57
N ASP A 44 3.10 -8.10 -10.04
CA ASP A 44 4.25 -8.59 -10.80
C ASP A 44 4.10 -10.04 -11.31
N GLY A 45 3.08 -10.76 -10.84
CA GLY A 45 2.64 -12.05 -11.33
C GLY A 45 3.39 -13.23 -10.72
N ASP A 46 3.93 -13.08 -9.52
CA ASP A 46 4.77 -14.08 -8.84
C ASP A 46 3.97 -15.03 -7.93
N GLY A 47 2.70 -14.71 -7.70
CA GLY A 47 1.77 -15.46 -6.85
C GLY A 47 1.66 -14.96 -5.40
N PHE A 48 2.27 -13.82 -5.05
CA PHE A 48 2.23 -13.19 -3.74
C PHE A 48 1.86 -11.70 -3.87
N GLY A 49 0.73 -11.29 -3.29
CA GLY A 49 0.47 -9.85 -3.09
C GLY A 49 1.10 -9.31 -1.80
N VAL A 50 1.07 -7.99 -1.61
CA VAL A 50 1.59 -7.32 -0.39
C VAL A 50 1.00 -7.91 0.91
N PHE A 51 -0.27 -8.34 0.92
CA PHE A 51 -0.87 -8.96 2.12
C PHE A 51 -0.38 -10.38 2.41
N GLU A 52 0.25 -11.03 1.44
CA GLU A 52 0.80 -12.39 1.55
C GLU A 52 2.29 -12.38 1.96
N GLY A 53 2.86 -11.20 2.14
CA GLY A 53 4.23 -11.00 2.61
C GLY A 53 5.19 -10.47 1.54
N ASP A 54 4.70 -10.23 0.33
CA ASP A 54 5.52 -9.62 -0.71
C ASP A 54 5.90 -8.16 -0.36
N CYS A 55 7.20 -7.90 -0.39
CA CYS A 55 7.82 -6.62 -0.12
C CYS A 55 8.08 -5.81 -1.41
N TRP A 56 7.84 -6.40 -2.60
CA TRP A 56 8.04 -5.77 -3.90
C TRP A 56 6.94 -6.10 -4.92
N ASP A 57 5.77 -5.48 -4.78
CA ASP A 57 4.62 -5.72 -5.67
C ASP A 57 4.69 -4.89 -6.98
N SER A 58 5.87 -4.74 -7.59
CA SER A 58 6.06 -3.93 -8.80
C SER A 58 6.80 -4.70 -9.87
N LEU A 59 6.24 -4.77 -11.07
CA LEU A 59 6.80 -5.57 -12.18
C LEU A 59 8.28 -5.27 -12.46
N GLU A 60 8.68 -4.00 -12.42
CA GLU A 60 10.08 -3.61 -12.48
C GLU A 60 10.77 -3.82 -11.13
N GLY A 61 11.86 -4.58 -11.12
CA GLY A 61 12.71 -4.76 -9.95
C GLY A 61 13.52 -3.51 -9.58
N PRO A 62 14.31 -3.59 -8.49
CA PRO A 62 15.15 -2.50 -8.01
C PRO A 62 16.05 -1.90 -9.08
N PRO A 63 16.09 -0.55 -9.23
CA PRO A 63 16.95 0.10 -10.21
C PRO A 63 18.41 -0.30 -10.04
N GLY A 64 19.03 -0.82 -11.11
CA GLY A 64 20.43 -1.25 -11.10
C GLY A 64 20.65 -2.69 -10.64
N SER A 65 19.60 -3.40 -10.22
CA SER A 65 19.62 -4.85 -10.07
C SER A 65 19.40 -5.57 -11.41
N ASN A 66 19.67 -6.87 -11.45
CA ASN A 66 19.28 -7.75 -12.55
C ASN A 66 18.02 -8.57 -12.21
N LEU A 67 17.21 -8.07 -11.29
CA LEU A 67 15.98 -8.69 -10.80
C LEU A 67 14.75 -8.04 -11.43
N THR A 68 13.69 -8.81 -11.57
CA THR A 68 12.32 -8.34 -11.79
C THR A 68 11.59 -8.30 -10.45
N GLY A 69 10.39 -7.69 -10.40
CA GLY A 69 9.58 -7.74 -9.18
C GLY A 69 9.33 -9.16 -8.73
N ALA A 70 8.93 -10.01 -9.67
CA ALA A 70 8.60 -11.39 -9.40
C ALA A 70 9.77 -12.25 -8.89
N ASP A 71 11.00 -11.73 -8.87
CA ASP A 71 12.16 -12.39 -8.26
C ASP A 71 12.28 -12.10 -6.74
N ILE A 72 11.55 -11.13 -6.19
CA ILE A 72 11.59 -10.67 -4.80
C ILE A 72 10.26 -11.01 -4.13
N ARG A 73 10.24 -12.01 -3.23
CA ARG A 73 9.02 -12.55 -2.62
C ARG A 73 9.31 -13.50 -1.44
N PRO A 74 8.34 -13.81 -0.56
CA PRO A 74 8.52 -14.62 0.66
C PRO A 74 9.23 -15.98 0.53
N ASP A 75 9.25 -16.57 -0.66
CA ASP A 75 9.87 -17.87 -0.93
C ASP A 75 11.09 -17.82 -1.86
N ALA A 76 11.56 -16.61 -2.19
CA ALA A 76 12.76 -16.43 -2.99
C ALA A 76 14.00 -16.91 -2.24
N THR A 77 15.05 -17.20 -3.01
CA THR A 77 16.38 -17.47 -2.44
C THR A 77 17.10 -16.15 -2.22
N GLU A 78 17.65 -15.96 -1.03
CA GLU A 78 18.43 -14.78 -0.69
C GLU A 78 19.86 -14.84 -1.25
N ASN A 79 20.31 -13.75 -1.87
CA ASN A 79 21.69 -13.54 -2.28
C ASN A 79 22.33 -12.45 -1.42
N TRP A 80 22.83 -12.89 -0.27
CA TRP A 80 23.48 -12.01 0.70
C TRP A 80 24.51 -11.04 0.11
N TYR A 81 24.52 -9.84 0.65
CA TYR A 81 25.44 -8.72 0.35
C TYR A 81 25.24 -8.10 -1.04
N ASP A 82 24.05 -8.21 -1.63
CA ASP A 82 23.66 -7.50 -2.85
C ASP A 82 22.84 -6.22 -2.58
N GLY A 83 22.47 -6.00 -1.31
CA GLY A 83 21.74 -4.87 -0.78
C GLY A 83 20.23 -4.99 -0.86
N ILE A 84 19.68 -6.18 -1.14
CA ILE A 84 18.24 -6.39 -1.35
C ILE A 84 17.75 -7.53 -0.45
N ASP A 85 16.65 -7.32 0.26
CA ASP A 85 15.91 -8.40 0.91
C ASP A 85 15.03 -9.08 -0.15
N GLN A 86 15.57 -10.12 -0.80
CA GLN A 86 14.90 -10.80 -1.91
C GLN A 86 13.80 -11.72 -1.41
N ASN A 87 13.98 -12.32 -0.23
CA ASN A 87 13.03 -13.28 0.31
C ASN A 87 11.97 -12.63 1.22
N CYS A 88 12.00 -11.30 1.38
CA CYS A 88 11.08 -10.53 2.20
C CYS A 88 10.96 -11.05 3.65
N ASP A 89 12.02 -11.66 4.20
CA ASP A 89 12.02 -12.24 5.54
C ASP A 89 12.36 -11.22 6.64
N GLY A 90 12.81 -10.05 6.21
CA GLY A 90 13.12 -8.92 7.05
C GLY A 90 14.46 -8.99 7.77
N ILE A 91 15.41 -9.77 7.24
CA ILE A 91 16.79 -9.84 7.72
C ILE A 91 17.67 -8.84 6.97
N ASP A 92 18.50 -8.09 7.70
CA ASP A 92 19.44 -7.15 7.11
C ASP A 92 20.49 -7.90 6.27
N ASP A 93 20.53 -7.58 4.98
CA ASP A 93 21.41 -8.20 3.98
C ASP A 93 22.91 -8.08 4.33
N TYR A 94 23.28 -7.06 5.11
CA TYR A 94 24.66 -6.83 5.52
C TYR A 94 25.00 -7.40 6.91
N ASP A 95 23.99 -7.83 7.68
CA ASP A 95 24.07 -8.40 9.05
C ASP A 95 23.15 -9.65 9.19
N PRO A 96 23.45 -10.77 8.50
CA PRO A 96 22.54 -11.91 8.38
C PRO A 96 22.31 -12.69 9.69
N ASP A 97 23.25 -12.65 10.64
CA ASP A 97 23.10 -13.28 11.96
C ASP A 97 22.57 -12.31 13.04
N GLY A 98 22.47 -11.01 12.69
CA GLY A 98 21.78 -9.98 13.47
C GLY A 98 22.51 -9.58 14.75
N ASP A 99 23.83 -9.76 14.81
CA ASP A 99 24.63 -9.42 15.99
C ASP A 99 25.11 -7.95 15.98
N GLY A 100 24.84 -7.25 14.87
CA GLY A 100 25.19 -5.86 14.63
C GLY A 100 26.58 -5.66 14.02
N TRP A 101 27.33 -6.71 13.67
CA TRP A 101 28.65 -6.58 13.06
C TRP A 101 28.64 -7.00 11.59
N VAL A 102 29.04 -6.07 10.72
CA VAL A 102 29.11 -6.32 9.28
C VAL A 102 30.49 -6.80 8.84
N LYS A 103 30.60 -7.38 7.63
CA LYS A 103 31.90 -7.85 7.09
C LYS A 103 32.90 -6.74 6.84
N GLN A 104 32.45 -5.63 6.25
CA GLN A 104 33.30 -4.57 5.72
C GLN A 104 32.87 -3.22 6.27
N GLU A 105 33.82 -2.31 6.46
CA GLU A 105 33.55 -0.96 6.97
C GLU A 105 32.56 -0.20 6.07
N GLU A 106 32.61 -0.46 4.76
CA GLU A 106 31.68 0.13 3.80
C GLU A 106 30.22 -0.29 3.97
N HIS A 107 29.97 -1.40 4.68
CA HIS A 107 28.62 -1.89 4.95
C HIS A 107 28.04 -1.29 6.25
N ILE A 108 28.80 -0.54 7.04
CA ILE A 108 28.26 0.15 8.21
C ILE A 108 27.34 1.29 7.73
N ASN A 109 26.11 1.36 8.25
CA ASN A 109 25.08 2.29 7.79
C ASN A 109 24.65 2.09 6.33
N GLN A 110 24.96 0.95 5.70
CA GLN A 110 24.32 0.59 4.45
C GLN A 110 22.95 -0.03 4.73
N PRO A 111 21.86 0.52 4.17
CA PRO A 111 20.54 -0.05 4.30
C PRO A 111 20.34 -1.17 3.28
N THR A 112 19.58 -2.18 3.68
CA THR A 112 18.99 -3.19 2.81
C THR A 112 17.70 -2.66 2.19
N LEU A 113 17.59 -2.76 0.87
CA LEU A 113 16.37 -2.43 0.16
C LEU A 113 15.26 -3.43 0.53
N GLY A 114 14.06 -2.93 0.82
CA GLY A 114 12.95 -3.74 1.31
C GLY A 114 12.79 -3.68 2.84
N LEU A 115 13.84 -3.24 3.56
CA LEU A 115 13.84 -3.17 5.01
C LEU A 115 13.96 -1.75 5.55
N PRO A 116 12.85 -1.16 6.04
CA PRO A 116 12.91 0.10 6.78
C PRO A 116 13.83 -0.05 7.99
N ASP A 117 14.62 0.98 8.26
CA ASP A 117 15.51 1.06 9.42
C ASP A 117 16.70 0.06 9.42
N SER A 118 16.93 -0.68 8.33
CA SER A 118 18.18 -1.44 8.13
C SER A 118 19.41 -0.53 8.10
N GLY A 119 20.59 -1.08 8.39
CA GLY A 119 21.84 -0.34 8.43
C GLY A 119 22.10 0.49 9.69
N ILE A 120 21.06 0.87 10.46
CA ILE A 120 21.22 1.78 11.61
C ILE A 120 21.74 1.08 12.87
N ASN A 121 21.59 -0.24 12.94
CA ASN A 121 21.98 -1.10 14.05
C ASN A 121 23.42 -1.63 13.92
N HIS A 122 24.14 -1.29 12.84
CA HIS A 122 25.52 -1.72 12.63
C HIS A 122 26.46 -1.08 13.67
N VAL A 123 26.98 -1.91 14.58
CA VAL A 123 27.88 -1.57 15.68
C VAL A 123 29.33 -1.43 15.21
N GLY A 124 29.74 -2.18 14.19
CA GLY A 124 31.10 -2.16 13.65
C GLY A 124 31.29 -3.11 12.47
N ALA A 125 32.52 -3.20 11.99
CA ALA A 125 32.90 -4.08 10.90
C ALA A 125 33.99 -5.09 11.29
N GLY A 126 34.20 -6.07 10.41
CA GLY A 126 35.18 -7.14 10.57
C GLY A 126 34.59 -8.41 11.17
N ASP A 127 33.30 -8.62 10.99
CA ASP A 127 32.67 -9.85 11.43
C ASP A 127 33.16 -11.06 10.61
N CYS A 128 33.45 -12.12 11.36
CA CYS A 128 33.92 -13.39 10.85
C CYS A 128 32.83 -14.49 10.86
N TYR A 129 31.68 -14.23 11.48
CA TYR A 129 30.57 -15.17 11.57
C TYR A 129 29.28 -14.56 11.02
N ASN A 130 29.12 -14.67 9.72
CA ASN A 130 28.11 -13.91 8.98
C ASN A 130 27.14 -14.88 8.28
N THR A 131 26.73 -15.93 8.99
CA THR A 131 25.86 -16.99 8.46
C THR A 131 24.52 -16.97 9.20
N PRO A 132 23.38 -16.95 8.49
CA PRO A 132 22.05 -17.04 9.10
C PRO A 132 21.79 -18.38 9.79
#